data_AF-A0A8K0GH20-F1
#
_entry.id   AF-A0A8K0GH20-F1
#
_cell.length_a   1.000
_cell.length_b   1.000
_cell.length_c   1.000
_cell.angle_alpha   90.00
_cell.angle_beta   90.00
_cell.angle_gamma   90.00
#
_symmetry.space_group_name_H-M   'P 1'
#
loop_
_entity.id
_entity.type
_entity.pdbx_description
1 polymer ?
#
loop_
_entity_poly.entity_id
_entity_poly.type
_entity_poly.pdbx_seq_one_letter_code
_entity_poly.pdbx_strand_id
1 'polypeptide(L)' 'MLVKFTLESGILILIVFIKIASSQSASRCEKITTPICQHLGYSTTLMPNSMGHEDQRQAALG' A
#
# COMPACT_ATOMS: atom_id res chain seq x y z
N MET A 1 24.52 20.05 -25.48
CA MET A 1 24.24 20.31 -24.04
C MET A 1 22.81 19.90 -23.66
N LEU A 2 21.80 20.28 -24.44
CA LEU A 2 20.39 19.92 -24.25
C LEU A 2 20.11 18.40 -24.17
N VAL A 3 20.73 17.56 -25.01
CA VAL A 3 20.52 16.09 -25.03
C VAL A 3 21.06 15.37 -23.78
N LYS A 4 22.14 15.89 -23.18
CA LYS A 4 22.67 15.38 -21.92
C LYS A 4 21.73 15.71 -20.76
N PHE A 5 21.16 16.91 -20.77
CA PHE A 5 20.19 17.35 -19.76
C PHE A 5 18.91 16.51 -19.79
N THR A 6 18.41 16.17 -20.99
CA THR A 6 17.24 15.28 -21.14
C THR A 6 17.53 13.84 -20.70
N LEU A 7 18.76 13.34 -20.81
CA LEU A 7 19.14 12.00 -20.40
C LEU A 7 19.24 11.87 -18.86
N GLU A 8 19.93 12.81 -18.21
CA GLU A 8 20.03 12.86 -16.74
C GLU A 8 18.65 13.05 -16.09
N SER A 9 17.84 13.95 -16.66
CA SER A 9 16.47 14.19 -16.22
C SER A 9 15.56 12.97 -16.47
N GLY A 10 15.73 12.29 -17.61
CA GLY A 10 14.97 11.09 -17.98
C GLY A 10 15.26 9.89 -17.07
N ILE A 11 16.52 9.70 -16.67
CA ILE A 11 16.93 8.68 -15.70
C ILE A 11 16.29 8.97 -14.33
N LEU A 12 16.33 10.21 -13.87
CA LEU A 12 15.72 10.59 -12.59
C LEU A 12 14.20 10.32 -12.60
N ILE A 13 13.52 10.71 -13.69
CA ILE A 13 12.10 10.46 -13.90
C ILE A 13 11.81 8.94 -13.89
N LEU A 14 12.61 8.15 -14.60
CA LEU A 14 12.47 6.68 -14.62
C LEU A 14 12.67 6.07 -13.23
N ILE A 15 13.67 6.52 -12.46
CA ILE A 15 13.92 6.05 -11.09
C ILE A 15 12.72 6.38 -10.19
N VAL A 16 12.16 7.59 -10.30
CA VAL A 16 10.95 7.99 -9.58
C VAL A 16 9.78 7.09 -9.93
N PHE A 17 9.53 6.83 -11.22
CA PHE A 17 8.47 5.92 -11.65
C PHE A 17 8.66 4.48 -11.14
N ILE A 18 9.89 3.95 -11.16
CA ILE A 18 10.19 2.61 -10.63
C ILE A 18 9.89 2.55 -9.13
N LYS A 19 10.29 3.58 -8.37
CA LYS A 19 10.01 3.66 -6.93
C LYS A 19 8.50 3.69 -6.65
N ILE A 20 7.74 4.50 -7.38
CA ILE A 20 6.28 4.59 -7.25
C ILE A 20 5.61 3.24 -7.54
N ALA A 21 5.99 2.57 -8.63
CA ALA A 21 5.43 1.27 -9.00
C ALA A 21 5.73 0.17 -7.97
N SER A 22 6.88 0.23 -7.29
CA SER A 22 7.30 -0.75 -6.29
C SER A 22 6.77 -0.49 -4.86
N SER A 23 6.12 0.64 -4.60
CA SER A 23 5.79 1.08 -3.24
C SER A 23 4.48 0.51 -2.67
N GLN A 24 3.79 -0.37 -3.39
CA GLN A 24 2.52 -0.93 -2.93
C GLN A 24 2.76 -2.28 -2.26
N SER A 25 2.63 -2.32 -0.93
CA SER A 25 2.52 -3.58 -0.20
C SER A 25 1.39 -4.42 -0.79
N ALA A 26 1.70 -5.65 -1.20
CA ALA A 26 0.69 -6.56 -1.74
C ALA A 26 -0.43 -6.73 -0.70
N SER A 27 -1.64 -6.34 -1.07
CA SER A 27 -2.81 -6.53 -0.21
C SER A 27 -3.04 -8.03 0.01
N ARG A 28 -3.29 -8.42 1.25
CA ARG A 28 -3.66 -9.79 1.60
C ARG A 28 -5.06 -9.83 2.18
N CYS A 29 -5.80 -10.90 1.88
CA CYS A 29 -7.03 -11.22 2.59
C CYS A 29 -6.66 -11.94 3.88
N GLU A 30 -7.02 -11.36 5.01
CA GLU A 30 -6.85 -11.94 6.33
C GLU A 30 -8.21 -12.27 6.94
N LYS A 31 -8.29 -13.35 7.72
CA LYS A 31 -9.49 -13.63 8.53
C LYS A 31 -9.60 -12.60 9.65
N ILE A 32 -10.81 -12.13 9.94
CA ILE A 32 -11.04 -11.17 11.02
C ILE A 32 -10.79 -11.83 12.38
N THR A 33 -9.81 -11.33 13.11
CA THR A 33 -9.44 -11.80 14.45
C THR A 33 -9.86 -10.82 15.54
N THR A 34 -10.00 -9.54 15.21
CA THR A 34 -10.36 -8.49 16.19
C THR A 34 -11.83 -8.62 16.61
N PRO A 35 -12.15 -8.80 17.91
CA PRO A 35 -13.53 -9.02 18.37
C PRO A 35 -14.51 -7.91 17.99
N ILE A 36 -14.08 -6.65 18.01
CA ILE A 36 -14.93 -5.50 17.68
C ILE A 36 -15.31 -5.44 16.19
N CYS A 37 -14.58 -6.15 15.32
CA CYS A 37 -14.85 -6.22 13.89
C CYS A 37 -15.55 -7.53 13.49
N GLN A 38 -15.84 -8.41 14.45
CA GLN A 38 -16.57 -9.65 14.17
C GLN A 38 -18.07 -9.36 14.01
N HIS A 39 -18.77 -10.28 13.35
CA HIS A 39 -20.23 -10.24 13.17
C HIS A 39 -20.76 -9.14 12.22
N LEU A 40 -19.90 -8.62 11.33
CA LEU A 40 -20.27 -7.63 10.32
C LEU A 40 -20.93 -8.23 9.06
N GLY A 41 -21.28 -9.53 9.08
CA GLY A 41 -21.79 -10.27 7.91
C GLY A 41 -20.69 -10.77 6.97
N TYR A 42 -19.42 -10.54 7.31
CA TYR A 42 -18.24 -11.07 6.60
C TYR A 42 -17.17 -11.51 7.60
N SER A 43 -16.22 -12.35 7.13
CA SER A 43 -15.21 -13.00 7.98
C SER A 43 -13.77 -12.72 7.56
N THR A 44 -13.56 -11.95 6.49
CA THR A 44 -12.24 -11.60 5.97
C THR A 44 -12.15 -10.11 5.68
N THR A 45 -10.93 -9.58 5.72
CA THR A 45 -10.63 -8.18 5.43
C THR A 45 -9.33 -8.07 4.66
N LEU A 46 -9.18 -7.01 3.87
CA LEU A 46 -7.95 -6.70 3.14
C LEU A 46 -7.00 -5.92 4.04
N MET A 47 -5.72 -6.31 4.06
CA MET A 47 -4.64 -5.60 4.74
C MET A 47 -3.46 -5.35 3.77
N PRO A 48 -2.87 -4.13 3.70
CA PRO A 48 -3.37 -2.92 4.35
C PRO A 48 -4.78 -2.55 3.86
N ASN A 49 -5.61 -2.04 4.76
CA ASN A 49 -6.99 -1.68 4.43
C ASN A 49 -7.07 -0.27 3.78
N SER A 50 -8.26 0.13 3.33
CA SER A 50 -8.47 1.43 2.68
C SER A 50 -8.24 2.65 3.58
N MET A 51 -8.12 2.45 4.90
CA MET A 51 -7.79 3.50 5.87
C MET A 51 -6.29 3.60 6.13
N GLY A 52 -5.46 2.77 5.47
CA GLY A 52 -4.00 2.78 5.63
C GLY A 52 -3.50 2.01 6.85
N HIS A 53 -4.37 1.22 7.50
CA HIS A 53 -3.93 0.34 8.58
C HIS A 53 -3.21 -0.87 8.01
N GLU A 54 -2.00 -1.12 8.49
CA GLU A 54 -1.16 -2.22 8.03
C GLU A 54 -1.61 -3.58 8.57
N ASP A 55 -2.21 -3.60 9.76
CA ASP A 55 -2.72 -4.82 10.39
C ASP A 55 -4.03 -4.59 11.17
N GLN A 56 -4.69 -5.70 11.54
CA GLN A 56 -5.95 -5.67 12.27
C GLN A 56 -5.86 -5.14 13.71
N ARG A 57 -4.67 -5.13 14.33
CA ARG A 57 -4.48 -4.54 15.67
C ARG A 57 -4.50 -3.02 15.57
N GLN A 58 -3.81 -2.47 14.57
CA GLN A 58 -3.83 -1.04 14.31
C GLN A 58 -5.25 -0.57 13.97
N ALA A 59 -5.96 -1.32 13.13
CA ALA A 59 -7.36 -1.04 12.83
C ALA A 59 -8.31 -1.14 14.03
N ALA A 60 -7.94 -1.88 15.08
CA ALA A 60 -8.73 -1.99 16.30
C ALA A 60 -8.60 -0.76 17.22
N LEU A 61 -7.57 0.07 17.02
CA LEU A 61 -7.28 1.22 17.88
C LEU A 61 -8.01 2.50 17.46
N GLY A 62 -8.59 2.53 16.27
CA GLY A 62 -9.31 3.70 15.72
C GLY A 62 -8.43 4.57 14.84
#